data_AF-A0A972MKN2-F1
#
_entry.id   AF-A0A972MKN2-F1
#
_cell.length_a   1.000
_cell.length_b   1.000
_cell.length_c   1.000
_cell.angle_alpha   90.00
_cell.angle_beta   90.00
_cell.angle_gamma   90.00
#
_symmetry.space_group_name_H-M   'P 1'
#
loop_
_entity.id
_entity.type
_entity.pdbx_description
1 polymer ?
#
loop_
_entity_poly.entity_id
_entity_poly.type
_entity_poly.pdbx_seq_one_letter_code
_entity_poly.pdbx_strand_id
1 'polypeptide(L)'
;DTINYLWIKVIINFDLKSQISAINSLKEKAKIPNININLSYVAILVINFIIFFSIAIYIYYKKNEVKFYLHKFYKKLEKHGYKKEKNETLLEFVNRIENRNLRKFAFEFAKEILEVIYKDEKISKEKRKRIRTFMKNL
;
A
#
# COMPACT_ATOMS: atom_id res chain seq x y z
N ASP A 1 -16.19 22.59 -27.50
CA ASP A 1 -16.21 21.31 -28.25
C ASP A 1 -14.86 20.65 -28.50
N THR A 2 -13.78 21.40 -28.74
CA THR A 2 -12.43 20.82 -29.03
C THR A 2 -11.87 19.96 -27.90
N ILE A 3 -12.09 20.34 -26.63
CA ILE A 3 -11.60 19.59 -25.46
C ILE A 3 -12.35 18.26 -25.30
N ASN A 4 -13.68 18.25 -25.53
CA ASN A 4 -14.48 17.03 -25.50
C ASN A 4 -14.09 16.06 -26.62
N TYR A 5 -13.83 16.57 -27.82
CA TYR A 5 -13.36 15.75 -28.94
C TYR A 5 -12.00 15.09 -28.64
N LEU A 6 -11.05 15.83 -28.06
CA LEU A 6 -9.75 15.28 -27.66
C LEU A 6 -9.89 14.22 -26.55
N TRP A 7 -10.76 14.46 -25.56
CA TRP A 7 -11.01 13.52 -24.46
C TRP A 7 -11.68 12.24 -24.96
N ILE A 8 -12.70 12.34 -25.82
CA ILE A 8 -13.36 11.18 -26.46
C ILE A 8 -12.37 10.37 -27.31
N LYS A 9 -11.50 11.04 -28.08
CA LYS A 9 -10.48 10.37 -28.90
C LYS A 9 -9.45 9.62 -28.05
N VAL A 10 -9.09 10.13 -26.88
CA VAL A 10 -8.14 9.50 -25.96
C VAL A 10 -8.77 8.32 -25.19
N ILE A 11 -10.06 8.38 -24.81
CA ILE A 11 -10.76 7.28 -24.11
C ILE A 11 -11.04 6.12 -25.05
N ILE A 12 -11.60 6.42 -26.23
CA ILE A 12 -12.25 5.41 -27.07
C ILE A 12 -11.23 4.71 -27.97
N ASN A 13 -10.19 5.42 -28.42
CA ASN A 13 -9.12 4.83 -29.21
C ASN A 13 -7.87 4.66 -28.36
N PHE A 14 -7.76 3.50 -27.72
CA PHE A 14 -6.49 2.91 -27.30
C PHE A 14 -5.67 2.46 -28.53
N ASP A 15 -5.60 3.32 -29.56
CA ASP A 15 -4.81 3.07 -30.74
C ASP A 15 -3.37 3.46 -30.43
N LEU A 16 -2.60 2.48 -29.97
CA LEU A 16 -1.17 2.60 -29.69
C LEU A 16 -0.41 3.19 -30.90
N LYS A 17 -0.90 2.98 -32.13
CA LYS A 17 -0.32 3.58 -33.34
C LYS A 17 -0.41 5.10 -33.33
N SER A 18 -1.54 5.66 -32.91
CA SER A 18 -1.74 7.10 -32.79
C SER A 18 -0.78 7.71 -31.76
N GLN A 19 -0.54 7.02 -30.64
CA GLN A 19 0.40 7.45 -29.61
C GLN A 19 1.86 7.40 -30.10
N ILE A 20 2.25 6.33 -30.83
CA ILE A 20 3.58 6.21 -31.43
C ILE A 20 3.81 7.31 -32.49
N SER A 21 2.80 7.61 -33.31
CA SER A 21 2.90 8.67 -34.34
C SER A 21 3.09 10.07 -33.72
N ALA A 22 2.42 10.34 -32.60
CA ALA A 22 2.58 11.60 -31.87
C ALA A 22 3.99 11.73 -31.30
N ILE A 23 4.53 10.66 -30.68
CA ILE A 23 5.91 10.63 -30.17
C ILE A 23 6.92 10.84 -31.29
N ASN A 24 6.74 10.21 -32.45
CA ASN A 24 7.64 10.39 -33.59
C ASN A 24 7.59 11.82 -34.15
N SER A 25 6.40 12.42 -34.27
CA SER A 25 6.26 13.82 -34.70
C SER A 25 6.90 14.83 -33.73
N LEU A 26 6.91 14.51 -32.42
CA LEU A 26 7.59 15.31 -31.41
C LEU A 26 9.12 15.16 -31.49
N LYS A 27 9.62 13.94 -31.76
CA LYS A 27 11.06 13.71 -31.98
C LYS A 27 11.60 14.51 -33.17
N GLU A 28 10.86 14.55 -34.27
CA GLU A 28 11.24 15.29 -35.47
C GLU A 28 11.25 16.81 -35.24
N LYS A 29 10.23 17.35 -34.55
CA LYS A 29 10.14 18.78 -34.26
C LYS A 29 11.13 19.28 -33.21
N ALA A 30 11.43 18.46 -32.21
CA ALA A 30 12.33 18.84 -31.12
C ALA A 30 13.83 18.63 -31.43
N LYS A 31 14.18 18.21 -32.66
CA LYS A 31 15.57 17.89 -33.06
C LYS A 31 16.31 17.08 -32.00
N ILE A 32 15.61 16.17 -31.34
CA ILE A 32 16.18 15.39 -30.24
C ILE A 32 17.25 14.50 -30.89
N PRO A 33 18.53 14.61 -30.49
CA PRO A 33 19.56 13.77 -31.04
C PRO A 33 19.15 12.30 -30.85
N ASN A 34 19.53 11.41 -31.77
CA ASN A 34 19.32 9.98 -31.60
C ASN A 34 20.17 9.51 -30.40
N ILE A 35 19.61 9.64 -29.20
CA ILE A 35 20.21 9.11 -27.98
C ILE A 35 20.18 7.61 -28.16
N ASN A 36 21.35 7.01 -28.39
CA ASN A 36 21.51 5.58 -28.46
C ASN A 36 21.45 5.05 -27.02
N ILE A 37 20.23 5.02 -26.48
CA ILE A 37 19.97 4.58 -25.11
C ILE A 37 20.28 3.09 -25.07
N ASN A 38 21.42 2.76 -24.49
CA ASN A 38 21.80 1.38 -24.32
C ASN A 38 20.85 0.75 -23.28
N LEU A 39 20.10 -0.25 -23.74
CA LEU A 39 19.04 -0.92 -22.99
C LEU A 39 19.54 -1.48 -21.65
N SER A 40 20.82 -1.83 -21.55
CA SER A 40 21.45 -2.29 -20.30
C SER A 40 21.47 -1.21 -19.22
N TYR A 41 21.75 0.05 -19.56
CA TYR A 41 21.75 1.16 -18.60
C TYR A 41 20.33 1.49 -18.13
N VAL A 42 19.33 1.38 -19.02
CA VAL A 42 17.92 1.52 -18.64
C VAL A 42 17.52 0.42 -17.67
N ALA A 43 17.89 -0.83 -17.96
CA ALA A 43 17.62 -1.95 -17.06
C ALA A 43 18.27 -1.74 -15.69
N ILE A 44 19.52 -1.27 -15.64
CA ILE A 44 20.21 -0.94 -14.39
C ILE A 44 19.48 0.18 -13.63
N LEU A 45 19.04 1.24 -14.29
CA LEU A 45 18.29 2.32 -13.66
C LEU A 45 16.94 1.84 -13.10
N VAL A 46 16.22 1.00 -13.85
CA VAL A 46 14.95 0.41 -13.42
C VAL A 46 15.17 -0.50 -12.20
N ILE A 47 16.19 -1.35 -12.23
CA ILE A 47 16.53 -2.23 -11.09
C ILE A 47 16.87 -1.40 -9.85
N ASN A 48 17.72 -0.37 -9.99
CA ASN A 48 18.07 0.51 -8.88
C ASN A 48 16.84 1.25 -8.33
N PHE A 49 15.95 1.70 -9.21
CA PHE A 49 14.72 2.35 -8.81
C PHE A 49 13.83 1.40 -8.00
N ILE A 50 13.64 0.16 -8.46
CA ILE A 50 12.86 -0.86 -7.74
C ILE A 50 13.47 -1.15 -6.36
N ILE A 51 14.79 -1.29 -6.28
CA ILE A 51 15.50 -1.53 -5.01
C ILE A 51 15.31 -0.35 -4.06
N PHE A 52 15.54 0.88 -4.54
CA PHE A 52 15.37 2.09 -3.76
C PHE A 52 13.94 2.22 -3.23
N PHE A 53 12.93 2.01 -4.08
CA PHE A 53 11.53 2.07 -3.69
C PHE A 53 11.19 0.99 -2.66
N SER A 54 11.72 -0.22 -2.83
CA SER A 54 11.53 -1.32 -1.87
C SER A 54 12.11 -1.00 -0.50
N ILE A 55 13.31 -0.39 -0.46
CA ILE A 55 13.96 0.05 0.79
C ILE A 55 13.17 1.18 1.43
N ALA A 56 12.74 2.18 0.67
CA ALA A 56 11.95 3.30 1.16
C ALA A 56 10.63 2.81 1.79
N ILE A 57 9.93 1.90 1.10
CA ILE A 57 8.74 1.22 1.61
C ILE A 57 9.04 0.48 2.91
N TYR A 58 10.13 -0.30 2.96
CA TYR A 58 10.51 -1.04 4.16
C TYR A 58 10.79 -0.11 5.35
N ILE A 59 11.53 0.98 5.15
CA ILE A 59 11.82 1.97 6.20
C ILE A 59 10.53 2.65 6.68
N TYR A 60 9.64 3.04 5.76
CA TYR A 60 8.37 3.66 6.08
C TYR A 60 7.49 2.76 6.96
N TYR A 61 7.39 1.46 6.61
CA TYR A 61 6.61 0.49 7.39
C TYR A 61 7.32 0.08 8.68
N LYS A 62 8.65 0.04 8.71
CA LYS A 62 9.41 -0.20 9.96
C LYS A 62 9.23 0.93 10.96
N LYS A 63 9.16 2.19 10.49
CA LYS A 63 8.87 3.36 11.33
C LYS A 63 7.42 3.38 11.83
N ASN A 64 6.49 2.80 11.06
CA ASN A 64 5.07 2.74 11.38
C ASN A 64 4.57 1.30 11.63
N GLU A 65 5.38 0.49 12.31
CA GLU A 65 5.10 -0.95 12.46
C GLU A 65 3.73 -1.21 13.12
N VAL A 66 3.34 -0.38 14.09
CA VAL A 66 2.01 -0.41 14.73
C VAL A 66 0.89 -0.14 13.72
N LYS A 67 0.99 0.92 12.90
CA LYS A 67 -0.03 1.25 11.90
C LYS A 67 -0.20 0.13 10.88
N PHE A 68 0.89 -0.54 10.50
CA PHE A 68 0.85 -1.69 9.61
C PHE A 68 0.04 -2.84 10.20
N TYR A 69 0.30 -3.20 11.46
CA TYR A 69 -0.44 -4.27 12.13
C TYR A 69 -1.91 -3.91 12.34
N LEU A 70 -2.21 -2.66 12.74
CA LEU A 70 -3.58 -2.16 12.88
C LEU A 70 -4.34 -2.21 11.55
N HIS A 71 -3.75 -1.75 10.47
CA HIS A 71 -4.37 -1.79 9.14
C HIS A 71 -4.72 -3.23 8.72
N LYS A 72 -3.79 -4.17 8.92
CA LYS A 72 -4.05 -5.58 8.61
C LYS A 72 -5.13 -6.19 9.50
N PHE A 73 -5.14 -5.83 10.78
CA PHE A 73 -6.14 -6.26 11.74
C PHE A 73 -7.54 -5.80 11.33
N TYR A 74 -7.72 -4.51 11.02
CA TYR A 74 -9.00 -3.98 10.55
C TYR A 74 -9.43 -4.62 9.23
N LYS A 75 -8.54 -4.73 8.25
CA LYS A 75 -8.84 -5.44 6.99
C LYS A 75 -9.27 -6.89 7.19
N LYS A 76 -8.74 -7.57 8.21
CA LYS A 76 -9.13 -8.96 8.49
C LYS A 76 -10.53 -9.00 9.09
N LEU A 77 -10.81 -8.18 10.10
CA LEU A 77 -12.12 -8.09 10.74
C LEU A 77 -13.23 -7.55 9.81
N GLU A 78 -12.88 -6.71 8.84
CA GLU A 78 -13.82 -6.24 7.80
C GLU A 78 -14.36 -7.42 6.97
N LYS A 79 -13.55 -8.46 6.73
CA LYS A 79 -14.02 -9.70 6.07
C LYS A 79 -15.04 -10.49 6.90
N HIS A 80 -15.05 -10.27 8.20
CA HIS A 80 -16.04 -10.83 9.12
C HIS A 80 -17.24 -9.89 9.35
N GLY A 81 -17.34 -8.79 8.60
CA GLY A 81 -18.42 -7.81 8.71
C GLY A 81 -18.17 -6.71 9.75
N TYR A 82 -17.01 -6.69 10.42
CA TYR A 82 -16.70 -5.70 11.45
C TYR A 82 -15.83 -4.59 10.88
N LYS A 83 -16.44 -3.41 10.69
CA LYS A 83 -15.73 -2.20 10.27
C LYS A 83 -15.59 -1.24 11.44
N LYS A 84 -14.38 -0.71 11.65
CA LYS A 84 -14.10 0.29 12.67
C LYS A 84 -14.67 1.65 12.27
N GLU A 85 -15.36 2.32 13.17
CA GLU A 85 -15.83 3.69 12.93
C GLU A 85 -14.71 4.72 13.14
N LYS A 86 -14.88 5.93 12.58
CA LYS A 86 -13.83 6.97 12.61
C LYS A 86 -13.44 7.36 14.04
N ASN A 87 -14.42 7.48 14.92
CA ASN A 87 -14.25 7.98 16.30
C ASN A 87 -14.23 6.85 17.35
N GLU A 88 -14.35 5.59 16.93
CA GLU A 88 -14.35 4.43 17.83
C GLU A 88 -12.92 4.14 18.30
N THR A 89 -12.71 3.88 19.59
CA THR A 89 -11.41 3.44 20.10
C THR A 89 -11.13 1.98 19.71
N LEU A 90 -9.87 1.54 19.77
CA LEU A 90 -9.55 0.14 19.46
C LEU A 90 -10.27 -0.84 20.41
N LEU A 91 -10.39 -0.50 21.69
CA LEU A 91 -11.07 -1.34 22.67
C LEU A 91 -12.58 -1.37 22.45
N GLU A 92 -13.20 -0.23 22.14
CA GLU A 92 -14.62 -0.17 21.76
C GLU A 92 -14.91 -1.05 20.56
N PHE A 93 -14.09 -0.93 19.51
CA PHE A 93 -14.22 -1.73 18.30
C PHE A 93 -14.15 -3.23 18.58
N VAL A 94 -13.19 -3.66 19.40
CA VAL A 94 -13.07 -5.07 19.78
C VAL A 94 -14.25 -5.52 20.64
N ASN A 95 -14.71 -4.70 21.58
CA ASN A 95 -15.79 -5.06 22.49
C ASN A 95 -17.13 -5.28 21.77
N ARG A 96 -17.37 -4.56 20.66
CA ARG A 96 -18.55 -4.72 19.82
C ARG A 96 -18.61 -6.05 19.05
N ILE A 97 -17.51 -6.78 18.93
CA ILE A 97 -17.49 -8.06 18.23
C ILE A 97 -18.36 -9.09 18.98
N GLU A 98 -19.42 -9.57 18.34
CA GLU A 98 -20.38 -10.49 18.95
C GLU A 98 -19.83 -11.91 19.07
N ASN A 99 -19.11 -12.36 18.04
CA ASN A 99 -18.49 -13.68 18.04
C ASN A 99 -17.40 -13.77 19.13
N ARG A 100 -17.66 -14.56 20.17
CA ARG A 100 -16.79 -14.68 21.34
C ARG A 100 -15.36 -15.13 21.00
N ASN A 101 -15.20 -16.03 20.03
CA ASN A 101 -13.89 -16.54 19.63
C ASN A 101 -13.09 -15.46 18.90
N LEU A 102 -13.72 -14.76 17.94
CA LEU A 102 -13.09 -13.63 17.25
C LEU A 102 -12.75 -12.50 18.22
N ARG A 103 -13.68 -12.15 19.12
CA ARG A 103 -13.47 -11.11 20.13
C ARG A 103 -12.28 -11.44 21.02
N LYS A 104 -12.13 -12.69 21.46
CA LYS A 104 -10.97 -13.11 22.29
C LYS A 104 -9.65 -12.83 21.58
N PHE A 105 -9.47 -13.29 20.34
CA PHE A 105 -8.23 -13.04 19.60
C PHE A 105 -8.03 -11.57 19.24
N ALA A 106 -9.12 -10.84 18.98
CA ALA A 106 -9.08 -9.41 18.73
C ALA A 106 -8.64 -8.63 19.96
N PHE A 107 -9.08 -9.04 21.15
CA PHE A 107 -8.71 -8.43 22.41
C PHE A 107 -7.24 -8.66 22.75
N GLU A 108 -6.74 -9.88 22.60
CA GLU A 108 -5.31 -10.19 22.80
C GLU A 108 -4.42 -9.42 21.82
N PHE A 109 -4.84 -9.28 20.56
CA PHE A 109 -4.16 -8.41 19.60
C PHE A 109 -4.16 -6.95 20.07
N ALA A 110 -5.31 -6.41 20.48
CA ALA A 110 -5.44 -5.03 20.90
C ALA A 110 -4.56 -4.71 22.12
N LYS A 111 -4.51 -5.62 23.10
CA LYS A 111 -3.66 -5.50 24.29
C LYS A 111 -2.18 -5.36 23.92
N GLU A 112 -1.67 -6.23 23.03
CA GLU A 112 -0.28 -6.17 22.60
C GLU A 112 0.07 -4.86 21.87
N ILE A 113 -0.86 -4.36 21.04
CA ILE A 113 -0.67 -3.10 20.32
C ILE A 113 -0.74 -1.89 21.26
N LEU A 114 -1.71 -1.86 22.17
CA LEU A 114 -1.85 -0.78 23.13
C LEU A 114 -0.63 -0.68 24.05
N GLU A 115 -0.08 -1.81 24.50
CA GLU A 115 1.14 -1.80 25.31
C GLU A 115 2.31 -1.16 24.56
N VAL A 116 2.47 -1.45 23.27
CA VAL A 116 3.50 -0.82 22.42
C VAL A 116 3.27 0.68 22.28
N ILE A 117 2.02 1.11 22.07
CA ILE A 117 1.65 2.52 21.93
C ILE A 117 1.88 3.29 23.25
N TYR A 118 1.43 2.74 24.38
CA TYR A 118 1.52 3.41 25.67
C TYR A 118 2.95 3.48 26.22
N LYS A 119 3.79 2.49 25.90
CA LYS A 119 5.21 2.49 26.31
C LYS A 119 6.14 3.20 25.33
N ASP A 120 5.61 3.65 24.19
CA ASP A 120 6.39 4.18 23.06
C ASP A 120 7.59 3.28 22.66
N GLU A 121 7.34 1.96 22.70
CA GLU A 121 8.35 0.94 22.46
C GLU A 121 8.34 0.42 21.01
N LYS A 122 9.45 -0.16 20.56
CA LYS A 122 9.46 -0.93 19.30
C LYS A 122 8.87 -2.31 19.52
N ILE A 123 8.21 -2.87 18.50
CA ILE A 123 7.65 -4.22 18.60
C ILE A 123 8.78 -5.25 18.64
N SER A 124 8.98 -5.85 19.81
CA SER A 124 9.96 -6.90 20.01
C SER A 124 9.69 -8.12 19.11
N LYS A 125 10.72 -8.96 18.92
CA LYS A 125 10.59 -10.20 18.11
C LYS A 125 9.50 -11.13 18.68
N GLU A 126 9.38 -11.18 20.00
CA GLU A 126 8.38 -12.00 20.68
C GLU A 126 6.97 -11.44 20.52
N LYS A 127 6.80 -10.12 20.73
CA LYS A 127 5.51 -9.43 20.48
C LYS A 127 5.04 -9.65 19.05
N ARG A 128 5.95 -9.55 18.07
CA ARG A 128 5.64 -9.85 16.66
C ARG A 128 5.13 -11.27 16.44
N LYS A 129 5.71 -12.26 17.11
CA LYS A 129 5.23 -13.65 17.04
C LYS A 129 3.81 -13.76 17.60
N ARG A 130 3.56 -13.18 18.79
CA ARG A 130 2.23 -13.21 19.43
C ARG A 130 1.17 -12.51 18.58
N ILE A 131 1.46 -11.30 18.12
CA ILE A 131 0.58 -10.54 17.19
C ILE A 131 0.24 -11.38 15.95
N ARG A 132 1.23 -12.05 15.34
CA ARG A 132 0.98 -12.91 14.17
C ARG A 132 0.12 -14.11 14.50
N THR A 133 0.28 -14.71 15.68
CA THR A 133 -0.55 -15.84 16.14
C THR A 133 -2.00 -15.41 16.30
N PHE A 134 -2.26 -14.30 17.01
CA PHE A 134 -3.61 -13.77 17.16
C PHE A 134 -4.24 -13.41 15.82
N MET A 135 -3.45 -12.75 14.95
CA MET A 135 -3.88 -12.45 13.58
C MET A 135 -4.19 -13.67 12.73
N LYS A 136 -3.62 -14.85 12.98
CA LYS A 136 -3.95 -16.08 12.23
C LYS A 136 -5.29 -16.66 12.66
N ASN A 137 -5.66 -16.51 13.93
CA ASN A 137 -6.85 -17.08 14.54
C ASN A 137 -8.07 -16.14 14.55
N LEU A 138 -7.88 -14.88 14.17
CA LEU A 138 -8.94 -14.02 13.66
C LEU A 138 -9.47 -14.55 12.33
#